data_AF-A0A850G534-F1
#
_entry.id   AF-A0A850G534-F1
#
_cell.length_a   1.000
_cell.length_b   1.000
_cell.length_c   1.000
_cell.angle_alpha   90.00
_cell.angle_beta   90.00
_cell.angle_gamma   90.00
#
_symmetry.space_group_name_H-M   'P 1'
#
loop_
_entity.id
_entity.type
_entity.pdbx_description
1 polymer ?
#
loop_
_entity_poly.entity_id
_entity_poly.type
_entity_poly.pdbx_seq_one_letter_code
_entity_poly.pdbx_strand_id
1 'polypeptide(L)'
;MKTKSLITRALLPVLTAGVLTLAAGSASAASACIDYSTFGVSTSYAVGGFAATGTSTILYQPFEWSSGTTTYAGTATIVASNYANGTAPEVNLNNINTYVFPNSAADSAKFLYADLGGNVNFVVNGDFYNTDDLMDLDGTVIGGCQISVSEVSFFGGVYGAVEIIPTSGTSINFFGFGGQEFFADDVCYEY
;
A
#
# COMPACT_ATOMS: atom_id res chain seq x y z
N MET A 1 32.97 -15.87 81.57
CA MET A 1 31.68 -16.36 82.10
C MET A 1 30.59 -15.38 81.66
N LYS A 2 29.53 -15.90 81.03
CA LYS A 2 28.43 -15.26 80.28
C LYS A 2 28.06 -13.80 80.62
N THR A 3 28.04 -12.93 79.61
CA THR A 3 27.23 -11.69 79.59
C THR A 3 26.11 -11.86 78.55
N LYS A 4 24.85 -11.80 79.01
CA LYS A 4 23.64 -11.95 78.18
C LYS A 4 23.36 -10.65 77.44
N SER A 5 23.14 -10.76 76.13
CA SER A 5 22.67 -9.70 75.23
C SER A 5 21.16 -9.48 75.39
N LEU A 6 20.72 -8.23 75.51
CA LEU A 6 19.34 -7.78 75.37
C LEU A 6 19.23 -7.09 74.01
N ILE A 7 18.49 -7.72 73.09
CA ILE A 7 18.20 -7.16 71.76
C ILE A 7 16.82 -6.50 71.83
N THR A 8 16.82 -5.17 71.77
CA THR A 8 15.63 -4.32 71.59
C THR A 8 15.12 -4.49 70.15
N ARG A 9 13.84 -4.83 70.00
CA ARG A 9 13.16 -4.94 68.70
C ARG A 9 12.95 -3.55 68.08
N ALA A 10 13.62 -3.26 66.96
CA ALA A 10 13.24 -2.17 66.07
C ALA A 10 12.27 -2.70 65.00
N LEU A 11 11.11 -2.05 64.87
CA LEU A 11 10.14 -2.29 63.80
C LEU A 11 10.68 -1.68 62.49
N LEU A 12 10.83 -2.48 61.44
CA LEU A 12 11.05 -1.98 60.08
C LEU A 12 9.69 -1.69 59.42
N PRO A 13 9.51 -0.55 58.72
CA PRO A 13 8.37 -0.36 57.84
C PRO A 13 8.55 -1.22 56.60
N VAL A 14 7.55 -2.07 56.32
CA VAL A 14 7.46 -2.82 55.06
C VAL A 14 7.07 -1.83 53.96
N LEU A 15 8.01 -1.50 53.07
CA LEU A 15 7.70 -0.81 51.82
C LEU A 15 7.11 -1.84 50.85
N THR A 16 5.80 -1.80 50.63
CA THR A 16 5.14 -2.59 49.60
C THR A 16 5.43 -1.93 48.25
N ALA A 17 6.36 -2.51 47.48
CA ALA A 17 6.58 -2.11 46.10
C ALA A 17 5.37 -2.54 45.26
N GLY A 18 4.49 -1.60 44.92
CA GLY A 18 3.42 -1.83 43.96
C GLY A 18 4.03 -2.00 42.56
N VAL A 19 3.97 -3.21 42.02
CA VAL A 19 4.32 -3.48 40.62
C VAL A 19 3.21 -2.87 39.75
N LEU A 20 3.53 -1.78 39.07
CA LEU A 20 2.67 -1.20 38.05
C LEU A 20 2.90 -1.95 36.73
N THR A 21 2.04 -2.92 36.43
CA THR A 21 1.98 -3.55 35.10
C THR A 21 1.38 -2.56 34.11
N LEU A 22 2.21 -1.94 33.27
CA LEU A 22 1.75 -1.26 32.07
C LEU A 22 1.27 -2.31 31.07
N ALA A 23 -0.04 -2.38 30.86
CA ALA A 23 -0.59 -3.07 29.71
C ALA A 23 -0.24 -2.24 28.47
N ALA A 24 0.70 -2.71 27.66
CA ALA A 24 0.90 -2.20 26.32
C ALA A 24 -0.35 -2.62 25.50
N GLY A 25 -1.29 -1.70 25.34
CA GLY A 25 -2.33 -1.87 24.34
C GLY A 25 -1.69 -1.76 22.97
N SER A 26 -1.76 -2.82 22.16
CA SER A 26 -1.42 -2.75 20.75
C SER A 26 -2.40 -1.77 20.10
N ALA A 27 -1.93 -0.58 19.70
CA ALA A 27 -2.67 0.22 18.76
C ALA A 27 -2.65 -0.55 17.44
N SER A 28 -3.80 -1.07 17.00
CA SER A 28 -3.92 -1.55 15.63
C SER A 28 -3.69 -0.36 14.71
N ALA A 29 -2.69 -0.44 13.84
CA ALA A 29 -2.53 0.53 12.75
C ALA A 29 -3.87 0.65 12.00
N ALA A 30 -4.29 1.87 11.71
CA ALA A 30 -5.53 2.06 10.97
C ALA A 30 -5.24 1.71 9.51
N SER A 31 -5.97 0.73 8.96
CA SER A 31 -5.82 0.29 7.57
C SER A 31 -7.05 0.71 6.75
N ALA A 32 -6.82 1.08 5.50
CA ALA A 32 -7.87 1.41 4.54
C ALA A 32 -7.60 0.70 3.20
N CYS A 33 -8.67 0.23 2.57
CA CYS A 33 -8.62 -0.39 1.25
C CYS A 33 -9.66 0.25 0.33
N ILE A 34 -9.36 0.31 -0.96
CA ILE A 34 -10.32 0.74 -1.97
C ILE A 34 -11.31 -0.40 -2.20
N ASP A 35 -12.58 -0.17 -1.85
CA ASP A 35 -13.67 -1.11 -2.15
C ASP A 35 -14.26 -0.81 -3.53
N TYR A 36 -13.74 -1.50 -4.54
CA TYR A 36 -14.18 -1.33 -5.92
C TYR A 36 -15.65 -1.73 -6.14
N SER A 37 -16.24 -2.53 -5.26
CA SER A 37 -17.66 -2.92 -5.36
C SER A 37 -18.60 -1.72 -5.23
N THR A 38 -18.16 -0.66 -4.56
CA THR A 38 -18.93 0.58 -4.36
C THR A 38 -19.08 1.42 -5.63
N PHE A 39 -18.18 1.26 -6.60
CA PHE A 39 -18.25 1.98 -7.89
C PHE A 39 -19.15 1.28 -8.92
N GLY A 40 -19.38 -0.02 -8.75
CA GLY A 40 -20.15 -0.85 -9.67
C GLY A 40 -19.35 -1.33 -10.89
N VAL A 41 -19.56 -2.60 -11.27
CA VAL A 41 -18.93 -3.21 -12.45
C VAL A 41 -19.39 -2.50 -13.73
N SER A 42 -18.49 -2.37 -14.69
CA SER A 42 -18.60 -1.59 -15.94
C SER A 42 -18.49 -0.07 -15.79
N THR A 43 -18.41 0.45 -14.57
CA THR A 43 -18.09 1.87 -14.36
C THR A 43 -16.72 2.17 -14.93
N SER A 44 -16.62 3.24 -15.72
CA SER A 44 -15.39 3.62 -16.42
C SER A 44 -15.02 5.07 -16.16
N TYR A 45 -13.72 5.31 -16.07
CA TYR A 45 -13.12 6.61 -15.87
C TYR A 45 -12.10 6.89 -16.97
N ALA A 46 -12.17 8.08 -17.57
CA ALA A 46 -11.20 8.54 -18.55
C ALA A 46 -10.07 9.32 -17.88
N VAL A 47 -8.98 9.56 -18.62
CA VAL A 47 -7.89 10.46 -18.20
C VAL A 47 -8.45 11.82 -17.79
N GLY A 48 -7.99 12.34 -16.64
CA GLY A 48 -8.48 13.57 -16.02
C GLY A 48 -9.72 13.37 -15.13
N GLY A 49 -10.31 12.18 -15.12
CA GLY A 49 -11.36 11.80 -14.19
C GLY A 49 -10.83 11.54 -12.77
N PHE A 50 -11.76 11.38 -11.83
CA PHE A 50 -11.44 11.00 -10.46
C PHE A 50 -12.56 10.18 -9.82
N ALA A 51 -12.24 9.48 -8.75
CA ALA A 51 -13.18 8.87 -7.82
C ALA A 51 -12.76 9.21 -6.38
N ALA A 52 -13.72 9.36 -5.48
CA ALA A 52 -13.44 9.58 -4.07
C ALA A 52 -13.91 8.37 -3.26
N THR A 53 -13.11 7.98 -2.29
CA THR A 53 -13.49 7.02 -1.24
C THR A 53 -13.63 7.78 0.09
N GLY A 54 -14.02 7.10 1.16
CA GLY A 54 -14.01 7.70 2.50
C GLY A 54 -12.60 8.05 3.01
N THR A 55 -11.56 7.46 2.41
CA THR A 55 -10.18 7.46 2.94
C THR A 55 -9.13 7.94 1.94
N SER A 56 -9.50 8.18 0.68
CA SER A 56 -8.61 8.63 -0.39
C SER A 56 -9.35 9.30 -1.53
N THR A 57 -8.59 10.04 -2.34
CA THR A 57 -8.99 10.41 -3.70
C THR A 57 -8.18 9.60 -4.70
N ILE A 58 -8.83 9.10 -5.73
CA ILE A 58 -8.23 8.39 -6.86
C ILE A 58 -8.28 9.31 -8.07
N LEU A 59 -7.13 9.62 -8.65
CA LEU A 59 -7.03 10.38 -9.89
C LEU A 59 -6.62 9.47 -11.04
N TYR A 60 -7.25 9.65 -12.19
CA TYR A 60 -6.92 8.89 -13.40
C TYR A 60 -6.03 9.74 -14.30
N GLN A 61 -4.75 9.38 -14.40
CA GLN A 61 -3.69 10.18 -15.01
C GLN A 61 -3.29 9.66 -16.40
N PRO A 62 -2.73 10.52 -17.28
CA PRO A 62 -2.19 10.11 -18.57
C PRO A 62 -1.14 9.01 -18.43
N PHE A 63 -1.01 8.16 -19.45
CA PHE A 63 -0.06 7.05 -19.50
C PHE A 63 1.15 7.38 -20.38
N GLU A 64 2.30 6.83 -20.05
CA GLU A 64 3.53 6.98 -20.82
C GLU A 64 3.87 5.64 -21.48
N TRP A 65 4.08 5.65 -22.79
CA TRP A 65 4.54 4.48 -23.52
C TRP A 65 6.02 4.22 -23.22
N SER A 66 6.50 3.00 -23.48
CA SER A 66 7.94 2.68 -23.45
C SER A 66 8.82 3.55 -24.37
N SER A 67 8.21 4.27 -25.31
CA SER A 67 8.88 5.28 -26.13
C SER A 67 9.09 6.64 -25.43
N GLY A 68 8.61 6.81 -24.19
CA GLY A 68 8.59 8.07 -23.46
C GLY A 68 7.53 9.07 -23.94
N THR A 69 6.64 8.68 -24.87
CA THR A 69 5.54 9.52 -25.32
C THR A 69 4.34 9.35 -24.40
N THR A 70 3.62 10.42 -24.08
CA THR A 70 2.39 10.37 -23.26
C THR A 70 1.14 10.23 -24.13
N THR A 71 0.19 9.40 -23.70
CA THR A 71 -1.18 9.35 -24.21
C THR A 71 -2.18 9.85 -23.18
N TYR A 72 -3.21 10.54 -23.67
CA TYR A 72 -4.35 11.02 -22.89
C TYR A 72 -5.63 10.24 -23.21
N ALA A 73 -5.53 9.18 -24.02
CA ALA A 73 -6.67 8.40 -24.51
C ALA A 73 -6.84 7.06 -23.75
N GLY A 74 -6.62 7.09 -22.43
CA GLY A 74 -6.72 5.92 -21.56
C GLY A 74 -8.11 5.74 -20.94
N THR A 75 -8.40 4.52 -20.48
CA THR A 75 -9.62 4.22 -19.72
C THR A 75 -9.32 3.24 -18.58
N ALA A 76 -9.85 3.55 -17.41
CA ALA A 76 -9.93 2.63 -16.27
C ALA A 76 -11.37 2.11 -16.17
N THR A 77 -11.57 0.81 -16.01
CA THR A 77 -12.89 0.19 -15.92
C THR A 77 -12.94 -0.79 -14.76
N ILE A 78 -13.98 -0.70 -13.93
CA ILE A 78 -14.24 -1.68 -12.87
C ILE A 78 -14.79 -2.96 -13.49
N VAL A 79 -14.13 -4.09 -13.25
CA VAL A 79 -14.44 -5.39 -13.86
C VAL A 79 -14.51 -6.50 -12.82
N ALA A 80 -15.06 -7.65 -13.21
CA ALA A 80 -15.19 -8.82 -12.34
C ALA A 80 -14.48 -10.06 -12.93
N SER A 81 -13.37 -9.85 -13.62
CA SER A 81 -12.56 -10.90 -14.25
C SER A 81 -11.68 -11.67 -13.25
N ASN A 82 -11.28 -11.03 -12.16
CA ASN A 82 -10.38 -11.55 -11.13
C ASN A 82 -8.99 -11.93 -11.67
N TYR A 83 -8.41 -11.12 -12.56
CA TYR A 83 -7.06 -11.36 -13.09
C TYR A 83 -5.97 -11.04 -12.06
N ALA A 84 -6.14 -10.01 -11.24
CA ALA A 84 -5.21 -9.67 -10.16
C ALA A 84 -5.24 -10.69 -9.00
N ASN A 85 -6.15 -11.66 -9.05
CA ASN A 85 -6.30 -12.73 -8.06
C ASN A 85 -6.58 -12.22 -6.63
N GLY A 86 -7.36 -11.14 -6.53
CA GLY A 86 -7.79 -10.50 -5.28
C GLY A 86 -9.27 -10.68 -4.95
N THR A 87 -9.82 -9.74 -4.17
CA THR A 87 -11.24 -9.69 -3.84
C THR A 87 -12.04 -8.89 -4.89
N ALA A 88 -12.55 -9.58 -5.92
CA ALA A 88 -13.35 -8.93 -6.96
C ALA A 88 -14.52 -8.06 -6.43
N PRO A 89 -14.85 -6.93 -7.09
CA PRO A 89 -14.33 -6.50 -8.40
C PRO A 89 -12.97 -5.80 -8.33
N GLU A 90 -12.28 -5.76 -9.47
CA GLU A 90 -10.93 -5.16 -9.64
C GLU A 90 -11.00 -3.98 -10.63
N VAL A 91 -9.94 -3.16 -10.71
CA VAL A 91 -9.81 -2.15 -11.76
C VAL A 91 -8.95 -2.68 -12.91
N ASN A 92 -9.47 -2.62 -14.13
CA ASN A 92 -8.72 -2.79 -15.38
C ASN A 92 -8.26 -1.41 -15.87
N LEU A 93 -6.97 -1.27 -16.15
CA LEU A 93 -6.33 -0.07 -16.67
C LEU A 93 -5.81 -0.35 -18.09
N ASN A 94 -6.29 0.46 -19.04
CA ASN A 94 -5.85 0.40 -20.41
C ASN A 94 -5.38 1.78 -20.89
N ASN A 95 -4.06 1.92 -21.01
CA ASN A 95 -3.34 3.13 -21.37
C ASN A 95 -3.63 4.30 -20.41
N ILE A 96 -3.74 4.00 -19.12
CA ILE A 96 -4.07 4.96 -18.07
C ILE A 96 -3.36 4.62 -16.76
N ASN A 97 -3.16 5.62 -15.91
CA ASN A 97 -2.65 5.44 -14.56
C ASN A 97 -3.71 5.74 -13.50
N THR A 98 -3.70 4.96 -12.43
CA THR A 98 -4.44 5.21 -11.19
C THR A 98 -3.48 5.80 -10.17
N TYR A 99 -3.74 7.02 -9.69
CA TYR A 99 -2.97 7.64 -8.62
C TYR A 99 -3.86 7.71 -7.38
N VAL A 100 -3.44 7.07 -6.29
CA VAL A 100 -4.15 7.02 -5.02
C VAL A 100 -3.52 8.05 -4.08
N PHE A 101 -4.35 8.98 -3.62
CA PHE A 101 -4.02 10.01 -2.63
C PHE A 101 -4.77 9.71 -1.33
N PRO A 102 -4.14 8.99 -0.38
CA PRO A 102 -4.68 8.86 0.97
C PRO A 102 -4.98 10.23 1.61
N ASN A 103 -6.05 10.32 2.41
CA ASN A 103 -6.43 11.59 3.07
C ASN A 103 -5.43 12.03 4.15
N SER A 104 -4.58 11.13 4.60
CA SER A 104 -3.43 11.36 5.48
C SER A 104 -2.24 10.60 4.89
N ALA A 105 -1.00 10.98 5.18
CA ALA A 105 0.13 10.23 4.64
C ALA A 105 0.17 8.82 5.24
N ALA A 106 0.41 7.81 4.41
CA ALA A 106 0.42 6.41 4.81
C ALA A 106 1.83 5.93 5.19
N ASP A 107 1.89 4.99 6.14
CA ASP A 107 3.10 4.33 6.63
C ASP A 107 3.40 3.03 5.87
N SER A 108 2.46 2.52 5.09
CA SER A 108 2.67 1.43 4.13
C SER A 108 1.57 1.45 3.06
N ALA A 109 1.84 0.86 1.90
CA ALA A 109 0.82 0.56 0.91
C ALA A 109 1.09 -0.78 0.24
N LYS A 110 0.04 -1.44 -0.25
CA LYS A 110 0.13 -2.67 -1.03
C LYS A 110 -1.02 -2.78 -2.02
N PHE A 111 -0.83 -3.59 -3.05
CA PHE A 111 -1.90 -4.00 -3.95
C PHE A 111 -1.55 -5.32 -4.62
N LEU A 112 -2.58 -6.04 -5.05
CA LEU A 112 -2.45 -7.16 -5.97
C LEU A 112 -2.56 -6.65 -7.40
N TYR A 113 -1.87 -7.30 -8.32
CA TYR A 113 -1.89 -6.93 -9.73
C TYR A 113 -1.93 -8.13 -10.67
N ALA A 114 -2.36 -7.87 -11.89
CA ALA A 114 -2.05 -8.67 -13.06
C ALA A 114 -1.53 -7.78 -14.18
N ASP A 115 -0.47 -8.24 -14.85
CA ASP A 115 0.07 -7.63 -16.05
C ASP A 115 -0.01 -8.63 -17.20
N LEU A 116 -0.83 -8.31 -18.20
CA LEU A 116 -1.07 -9.16 -19.36
C LEU A 116 -0.33 -8.66 -20.61
N GLY A 117 0.41 -7.55 -20.50
CA GLY A 117 1.21 -7.02 -21.59
C GLY A 117 1.31 -5.50 -21.66
N GLY A 118 2.26 -5.08 -22.50
CA GLY A 118 2.60 -3.68 -22.68
C GLY A 118 3.75 -3.28 -21.77
N ASN A 119 3.71 -2.03 -21.32
CA ASN A 119 4.63 -1.47 -20.35
C ASN A 119 3.82 -0.93 -19.16
N VAL A 120 4.48 -0.76 -18.02
CA VAL A 120 3.86 -0.31 -16.77
C VAL A 120 4.44 1.04 -16.37
N ASN A 121 3.57 1.86 -15.79
CA ASN A 121 3.92 3.09 -15.11
C ASN A 121 3.77 2.89 -13.61
N PHE A 122 4.73 3.38 -12.83
CA PHE A 122 4.70 3.32 -11.38
C PHE A 122 5.20 4.63 -10.79
N VAL A 123 4.60 5.09 -9.70
CA VAL A 123 5.01 6.33 -9.04
C VAL A 123 4.80 6.23 -7.54
N VAL A 124 5.74 6.79 -6.77
CA VAL A 124 5.56 7.06 -5.35
C VAL A 124 6.06 8.47 -5.07
N ASN A 125 5.24 9.30 -4.40
CA ASN A 125 5.61 10.67 -4.03
C ASN A 125 6.19 11.54 -5.17
N GLY A 126 5.82 11.25 -6.43
CA GLY A 126 6.25 11.99 -7.62
C GLY A 126 7.51 11.47 -8.29
N ASP A 127 8.17 10.46 -7.72
CA ASP A 127 9.26 9.74 -8.37
C ASP A 127 8.66 8.66 -9.29
N PHE A 128 8.77 8.88 -10.60
CA PHE A 128 8.02 8.16 -11.62
C PHE A 128 8.93 7.23 -12.43
N TYR A 129 8.44 6.03 -12.69
CA TYR A 129 9.09 5.00 -13.49
C TYR A 129 8.16 4.50 -14.59
N ASN A 130 8.75 4.26 -15.76
CA ASN A 130 8.17 3.55 -16.88
C ASN A 130 9.04 2.31 -17.14
N THR A 131 8.46 1.13 -17.07
CA THR A 131 9.18 -0.14 -17.10
C THR A 131 8.45 -1.16 -17.98
N ASP A 132 9.16 -2.15 -18.49
CA ASP A 132 8.53 -3.25 -19.22
C ASP A 132 7.74 -4.16 -18.28
N ASP A 133 8.28 -4.43 -17.08
CA ASP A 133 7.62 -5.24 -16.04
C ASP A 133 7.76 -4.58 -14.66
N LEU A 134 6.77 -4.73 -13.77
CA LEU A 134 6.88 -4.30 -12.37
C LEU A 134 7.99 -5.03 -11.63
N MET A 135 8.33 -6.27 -12.01
CA MET A 135 9.41 -7.03 -11.39
C MET A 135 10.77 -6.32 -11.48
N ASP A 136 10.97 -5.49 -12.50
CA ASP A 136 12.18 -4.67 -12.63
C ASP A 136 12.35 -3.62 -11.52
N LEU A 137 11.28 -3.35 -10.75
CA LEU A 137 11.28 -2.44 -9.61
C LEU A 137 11.51 -3.13 -8.27
N ASP A 138 11.56 -4.48 -8.21
CA ASP A 138 11.80 -5.20 -6.95
C ASP A 138 13.15 -4.83 -6.33
N GLY A 139 13.16 -4.56 -5.03
CA GLY A 139 14.35 -4.17 -4.29
C GLY A 139 14.83 -2.73 -4.54
N THR A 140 14.14 -1.96 -5.39
CA THR A 140 14.47 -0.54 -5.64
C THR A 140 13.90 0.38 -4.56
N VAL A 141 14.38 1.64 -4.56
CA VAL A 141 13.82 2.70 -3.73
C VAL A 141 13.25 3.78 -4.65
N ILE A 142 11.95 4.04 -4.54
CA ILE A 142 11.20 5.00 -5.36
C ILE A 142 10.47 5.95 -4.43
N GLY A 143 10.67 7.26 -4.60
CA GLY A 143 9.97 8.27 -3.79
C GLY A 143 10.27 8.19 -2.29
N GLY A 144 11.43 7.63 -1.94
CA GLY A 144 11.85 7.36 -0.57
C GLY A 144 11.22 6.10 0.06
N CYS A 145 10.61 5.23 -0.74
CA CYS A 145 10.01 3.97 -0.28
C CYS A 145 10.72 2.77 -0.92
N GLN A 146 11.01 1.74 -0.12
CA GLN A 146 11.44 0.43 -0.59
C GLN A 146 10.26 -0.24 -1.30
N ILE A 147 10.51 -0.71 -2.52
CA ILE A 147 9.54 -1.45 -3.30
C ILE A 147 9.88 -2.94 -3.23
N SER A 148 8.89 -3.77 -2.96
CA SER A 148 8.98 -5.21 -3.16
C SER A 148 7.89 -5.67 -4.11
N VAL A 149 8.26 -6.51 -5.06
CA VAL A 149 7.35 -7.07 -6.05
C VAL A 149 7.48 -8.59 -6.00
N SER A 150 6.35 -9.27 -6.07
CA SER A 150 6.29 -10.72 -6.25
C SER A 150 5.36 -11.04 -7.40
N GLU A 151 5.68 -12.08 -8.16
CA GLU A 151 4.85 -12.49 -9.28
C GLU A 151 4.81 -14.00 -9.48
N VAL A 152 3.76 -14.46 -10.14
CA VAL A 152 3.56 -15.82 -10.61
C VAL A 152 3.17 -15.74 -12.08
N SER A 153 4.00 -16.34 -12.95
CA SER A 153 3.70 -16.40 -14.38
C SER A 153 2.59 -17.41 -14.68
N PHE A 154 1.77 -17.07 -15.68
CA PHE A 154 0.81 -17.98 -16.28
C PHE A 154 0.78 -17.77 -17.80
N PHE A 155 -0.06 -18.53 -18.51
CA PHE A 155 -0.16 -18.36 -19.95
C PHE A 155 -0.81 -17.02 -20.31
N GLY A 156 0.00 -16.10 -20.85
CA GLY A 156 -0.46 -14.80 -21.31
C GLY A 156 -0.28 -13.65 -20.31
N GLY A 157 0.43 -13.84 -19.20
CA GLY A 157 0.73 -12.75 -18.27
C GLY A 157 1.34 -13.21 -16.95
N VAL A 158 1.41 -12.27 -16.01
CA VAL A 158 1.79 -12.48 -14.62
C VAL A 158 0.72 -11.91 -13.70
N TYR A 159 0.57 -12.48 -12.51
CA TYR A 159 -0.13 -11.83 -11.40
C TYR A 159 0.75 -11.85 -10.17
N GLY A 160 0.51 -10.92 -9.25
CA GLY A 160 1.46 -10.68 -8.19
C GLY A 160 0.98 -9.70 -7.13
N ALA A 161 1.92 -9.28 -6.29
CA ALA A 161 1.70 -8.26 -5.27
C ALA A 161 2.85 -7.26 -5.28
N VAL A 162 2.51 -6.00 -5.00
CA VAL A 162 3.47 -4.93 -4.73
C VAL A 162 3.30 -4.49 -3.28
N GLU A 163 4.42 -4.35 -2.57
CA GLU A 163 4.50 -3.72 -1.25
C GLU A 163 5.37 -2.46 -1.33
N ILE A 164 4.89 -1.37 -0.73
CA ILE A 164 5.52 -0.06 -0.69
C ILE A 164 5.76 0.30 0.78
N ILE A 165 7.02 0.30 1.19
CA ILE A 165 7.41 0.55 2.59
C ILE A 165 8.30 1.80 2.65
N PRO A 166 7.87 2.89 3.33
CA PRO A 166 8.69 4.08 3.51
C PRO A 166 10.02 3.78 4.19
N THR A 167 11.07 4.44 3.73
CA THR A 167 12.33 4.51 4.49
C THR A 167 12.20 5.49 5.67
N SER A 168 13.08 5.38 6.66
CA SER A 168 13.04 6.23 7.86
C SER A 168 12.95 7.71 7.53
N GLY A 169 11.93 8.39 8.07
CA GLY A 169 11.69 9.82 7.84
C GLY A 169 10.90 10.15 6.57
N THR A 170 10.37 9.14 5.88
CA THR A 170 9.47 9.26 4.73
C THR A 170 8.08 8.72 5.07
N SER A 171 7.06 9.21 4.37
CA SER A 171 5.69 8.68 4.35
C SER A 171 5.17 8.66 2.91
N ILE A 172 4.14 7.86 2.63
CA ILE A 172 3.48 7.81 1.31
C ILE A 172 2.39 8.86 1.27
N ASN A 173 2.65 9.98 0.58
CA ASN A 173 1.62 11.01 0.33
C ASN A 173 0.70 10.60 -0.83
N PHE A 174 1.26 9.92 -1.82
CA PHE A 174 0.51 9.25 -2.87
C PHE A 174 1.38 8.19 -3.54
N PHE A 175 0.72 7.24 -4.18
CA PHE A 175 1.34 6.25 -5.05
C PHE A 175 0.44 6.03 -6.26
N GLY A 176 0.98 5.46 -7.32
CA GLY A 176 0.21 5.18 -8.52
C GLY A 176 0.83 4.09 -9.37
N PHE A 177 -0.04 3.48 -10.17
CA PHE A 177 0.27 2.36 -11.05
C PHE A 177 -0.63 2.43 -12.28
N GLY A 178 -0.19 1.86 -13.40
CA GLY A 178 -1.01 1.76 -14.61
C GLY A 178 -0.31 1.07 -15.76
N GLY A 179 -1.08 0.71 -16.78
CA GLY A 179 -0.58 -0.09 -17.91
C GLY A 179 -1.57 -0.14 -19.07
N GLN A 180 -1.30 -1.00 -20.04
CA GLN A 180 -2.12 -1.18 -21.25
C GLN A 180 -3.15 -2.30 -21.09
N GLU A 181 -2.79 -3.36 -20.35
CA GLU A 181 -3.65 -4.50 -20.02
C GLU A 181 -3.43 -4.88 -18.54
N PHE A 182 -3.49 -3.88 -17.67
CA PHE A 182 -3.10 -3.99 -16.27
C PHE A 182 -4.31 -4.05 -15.36
N PHE A 183 -4.28 -4.94 -14.37
CA PHE A 183 -5.35 -5.10 -13.40
C PHE A 183 -4.81 -4.87 -12.00
N ALA A 184 -5.59 -4.23 -11.15
CA ALA A 184 -5.24 -4.05 -9.74
C ALA A 184 -6.44 -4.32 -8.84
N ASP A 185 -6.15 -4.96 -7.71
CA ASP A 185 -7.14 -5.27 -6.69
C ASP A 185 -6.50 -5.21 -5.29
N ASP A 186 -7.33 -5.27 -4.24
CA ASP A 186 -6.90 -5.23 -2.84
C ASP A 186 -5.91 -4.08 -2.55
N VAL A 187 -6.18 -2.90 -3.14
CA VAL A 187 -5.35 -1.70 -2.99
C VAL A 187 -5.57 -1.11 -1.60
N CYS A 188 -4.57 -1.29 -0.73
CA CYS A 188 -4.65 -0.96 0.69
C CYS A 188 -3.45 -0.14 1.16
N TYR A 189 -3.63 0.59 2.25
CA TYR A 189 -2.59 1.39 2.91
C TYR A 189 -2.88 1.56 4.40
N GLU A 190 -1.84 1.82 5.20
CA GLU A 190 -1.90 1.88 6.67
C GLU A 190 -1.37 3.22 7.21
N TYR A 191 -1.78 3.59 8.43
CA TYR A 191 -1.39 4.81 9.16
C TYR A 191 -1.07 4.53 10.64
#